data_AF-A0A1M7YVG3-F1
#
_entry.id   AF-A0A1M7YVG3-F1
#
_cell.length_a   1.000
_cell.length_b   1.000
_cell.length_c   1.000
_cell.angle_alpha   90.00
_cell.angle_beta   90.00
_cell.angle_gamma   90.00
#
_symmetry.space_group_name_H-M   'P 1'
#
loop_
_entity.id
_entity.type
_entity.pdbx_description
1 polymer ?
#
loop_
_entity_poly.entity_id
_entity_poly.type
_entity_poly.pdbx_seq_one_letter_code
_entity_poly.pdbx_strand_id
1 'polypeptide(L)' 'MSNIPPGSYEETSKDIHFEGTPGKTDCYLIATCKKSDGSWIESRLKYNIANLNGELKWAPNEH' A
#
# COMPACT_ATOMS: atom_id res chain seq x y z
N MET A 1 -2.21 -16.90 11.43
CA MET A 1 -2.76 -16.98 10.07
C MET A 1 -3.18 -15.57 9.68
N SER A 2 -2.56 -14.98 8.66
CA SER A 2 -2.85 -13.59 8.26
C SER A 2 -4.21 -13.55 7.57
N ASN A 3 -5.17 -12.85 8.16
CA ASN A 3 -6.55 -12.77 7.72
C ASN A 3 -6.67 -11.72 6.60
N ILE A 4 -5.85 -11.84 5.56
CA ILE A 4 -5.94 -11.00 4.37
C ILE A 4 -7.10 -11.56 3.55
N PRO A 5 -8.19 -10.80 3.34
CA PRO A 5 -9.28 -11.27 2.51
C PRO A 5 -8.73 -11.65 1.13
N PRO A 6 -9.15 -12.80 0.57
CA PRO A 6 -8.72 -13.20 -0.76
C PRO A 6 -9.19 -12.13 -1.76
N GLY A 7 -8.28 -11.69 -2.62
CA GLY A 7 -8.55 -10.65 -3.62
C GLY A 7 -7.36 -9.70 -3.79
N SER A 8 -7.20 -9.17 -4.99
CA SER A 8 -6.26 -8.07 -5.23
C SER A 8 -7.00 -6.76 -4.98
N TYR A 9 -6.34 -5.80 -4.32
CA TYR A 9 -6.90 -4.45 -4.19
C TYR A 9 -7.19 -3.82 -5.56
N GLU A 10 -6.52 -4.28 -6.61
CA GLU A 10 -6.71 -3.85 -8.00
C GLU A 10 -8.10 -4.20 -8.56
N GLU A 11 -8.81 -5.19 -7.99
CA GLU A 11 -10.16 -5.55 -8.42
C GLU A 11 -11.22 -4.57 -7.90
N THR A 12 -10.93 -3.88 -6.80
CA THR A 12 -11.90 -3.05 -6.07
C THR A 12 -11.42 -1.60 -5.85
N SER A 13 -10.23 -1.26 -6.34
CA SER A 13 -9.62 0.07 -6.20
C SER A 13 -9.22 0.63 -7.56
N LYS A 14 -9.24 1.96 -7.69
CA LYS A 14 -8.86 2.70 -8.89
C LYS A 14 -8.01 3.92 -8.54
N ASP A 15 -7.47 4.58 -9.55
CA ASP A 15 -6.66 5.80 -9.41
C ASP A 15 -5.42 5.57 -8.50
N ILE A 16 -4.85 4.36 -8.62
CA ILE A 16 -3.74 3.88 -7.80
C ILE A 16 -2.48 4.67 -8.15
N HIS A 17 -1.86 5.28 -7.15
CA HIS A 17 -0.59 5.97 -7.27
C HIS A 17 0.24 5.86 -5.99
N PHE A 18 1.52 6.16 -6.13
CA PHE A 18 2.48 6.12 -5.04
C PHE A 18 2.98 7.52 -4.75
N GLU A 19 3.02 7.88 -3.46
CA GLU A 19 3.62 9.11 -2.98
C GLU A 19 4.80 8.79 -2.05
N GLY A 20 5.74 9.74 -1.96
CA GLY A 20 6.91 9.65 -1.11
C GLY A 20 8.18 9.23 -1.83
N THR A 21 9.29 9.24 -1.11
CA THR A 21 10.59 8.81 -1.61
C THR A 21 11.28 7.96 -0.54
N PRO A 22 11.57 6.67 -0.82
CA PRO A 22 12.20 5.78 0.14
C PRO A 22 13.46 6.38 0.76
N GLY A 23 13.54 6.36 2.09
CA GLY A 23 14.65 6.92 2.86
C GLY A 23 14.70 8.45 2.95
N LYS A 24 13.74 9.19 2.36
CA LYS A 24 13.62 10.65 2.49
C LYS A 24 12.31 11.08 3.12
N THR A 25 11.20 10.49 2.69
CA THR A 25 9.86 10.78 3.19
C THR A 25 9.06 9.49 3.34
N ASP A 26 8.01 9.54 4.14
CA ASP A 26 7.06 8.44 4.25
C ASP A 26 6.50 8.08 2.88
N CYS A 27 6.43 6.78 2.61
CA CYS A 27 5.88 6.25 1.37
C CYS A 27 4.44 5.80 1.57
N TYR A 28 3.56 6.22 0.67
CA TYR A 28 2.13 5.93 0.71
C TYR A 28 1.66 5.35 -0.61
N LEU A 29 0.86 4.28 -0.52
CA LEU A 29 0.02 3.79 -1.61
C LEU A 29 -1.35 4.45 -1.42
N ILE A 30 -1.78 5.19 -2.44
CA ILE A 30 -3.04 5.92 -2.41
C ILE A 30 -3.92 5.39 -3.54
N ALA A 31 -5.17 5.08 -3.20
CA ALA A 31 -6.16 4.61 -4.15
C ALA A 31 -7.56 5.00 -3.71
N THR A 32 -8.48 5.07 -4.67
CA THR A 32 -9.91 5.17 -4.39
C THR A 32 -10.51 3.77 -4.36
N CYS A 33 -10.90 3.30 -3.18
CA CYS A 33 -11.37 1.93 -2.94
C CYS A 33 -12.90 1.88 -2.82
N LYS A 34 -13.51 0.81 -3.33
CA LYS A 34 -14.94 0.56 -3.22
C LYS A 34 -15.26 -0.08 -1.86
N LYS A 35 -16.16 0.54 -1.10
CA LYS A 35 -16.72 -0.01 0.13
C LYS A 35 -17.73 -1.12 -0.16
N SER A 36 -18.07 -1.90 0.86
CA SER A 36 -19.09 -2.95 0.79
C SER A 36 -20.48 -2.42 0.42
N ASP A 37 -20.81 -1.16 0.77
CA ASP A 37 -22.05 -0.48 0.38
C ASP A 37 -22.04 0.04 -1.07
N GLY A 38 -20.94 -0.15 -1.80
CA GLY A 38 -20.76 0.27 -3.18
C GLY A 38 -20.26 1.71 -3.36
N SER A 39 -20.16 2.49 -2.30
CA SER A 39 -19.55 3.83 -2.32
C SER A 39 -18.04 3.77 -2.48
N TRP A 40 -17.42 4.89 -2.88
CA TRP A 40 -15.99 5.01 -3.10
C TRP A 40 -15.35 5.92 -2.06
N ILE A 41 -14.14 5.60 -1.62
CA ILE A 41 -13.39 6.40 -0.65
C ILE A 41 -11.90 6.40 -0.97
N GLU A 42 -11.26 7.57 -0.87
CA GLU A 42 -9.80 7.67 -0.89
C GLU A 42 -9.22 6.99 0.34
N SER A 43 -8.35 6.00 0.12
CA SER A 43 -7.64 5.25 1.15
C SER A 43 -6.14 5.45 1.00
N ARG A 44 -5.43 5.52 2.13
CA ARG A 44 -3.98 5.66 2.18
C ARG A 44 -3.38 4.52 3.00
N LEU A 45 -2.39 3.83 2.42
CA LEU A 45 -1.61 2.80 3.09
C LEU A 45 -0.16 3.23 3.17
N LYS A 46 0.35 3.46 4.38
CA LYS A 46 1.79 3.66 4.60
C LYS A 46 2.50 2.32 4.38
N TYR A 47 3.55 2.33 3.57
CA TYR A 47 4.41 1.17 3.38
C TYR A 47 5.88 1.56 3.56
N ASN A 48 6.70 0.57 3.92
CA ASN A 48 8.13 0.76 4.05
C ASN A 48 8.85 -0.39 3.33
N ILE A 49 9.32 -0.11 2.12
CA ILE A 49 10.05 -1.06 1.26
C ILE A 49 11.47 -0.55 1.11
N ALA A 50 12.44 -1.39 1.45
CA ALA A 50 13.87 -1.13 1.31
C ALA A 50 14.45 -1.93 0.15
N ASN A 51 15.42 -1.35 -0.54
CA ASN A 51 16.26 -2.07 -1.48
C ASN A 51 17.46 -2.66 -0.72
N LEU A 52 17.48 -3.99 -0.57
CA LEU A 52 18.56 -4.73 0.06
C LEU A 52 19.31 -5.52 -1.01
N ASN A 53 20.45 -4.97 -1.45
CA ASN A 53 21.34 -5.58 -2.46
C ASN A 53 20.65 -5.86 -3.81
N GLY A 54 19.76 -4.97 -4.26
CA GLY A 54 19.02 -5.12 -5.53
C GLY A 54 17.67 -5.80 -5.38
N GLU A 55 17.33 -6.30 -4.19
CA GLU A 55 16.04 -6.92 -3.89
C GLU A 55 15.16 -5.98 -3.06
N LEU A 56 13.94 -5.73 -3.54
CA LEU A 56 12.94 -5.01 -2.75
C LEU A 56 12.39 -5.93 -1.65
N LYS A 57 12.51 -5.48 -0.40
CA LYS A 57 12.04 -6.19 0.79
C LYS A 57 11.28 -5.24 1.69
N TRP A 58 10.36 -5.78 2.51
CA TRP A 58 9.84 -5.02 3.64
C TRP A 58 11.00 -4.55 4.50
N ALA A 59 11.05 -3.25 4.75
CA ALA A 59 12.06 -2.70 5.64
C ALA A 59 11.91 -3.37 7.02
N PRO A 60 13.00 -3.70 7.70
CA PRO A 60 12.93 -4.20 9.06
C PRO A 60 12.15 -3.19 9.90
N ASN A 61 11.20 -3.67 10.73
CA ASN A 61 10.47 -2.80 11.64
C ASN A 61 11.49 -2.08 12.53
N GLU A 62 11.56 -0.75 12.44
CA GLU A 62 12.18 0.06 13.48
C GLU A 62 11.25 -0.06 14.70
N HIS A 63 11.65 -0.92 15.64
CA HIS A 63 11.06 -0.99 16.98
C HIS A 63 11.64 0.12 17.86
#